data_AF-A0A318JBF6-F1
#
_entry.id   AF-A0A318JBF6-F1
#
_cell.length_a   1.000
_cell.length_b   1.000
_cell.length_c   1.000
_cell.angle_alpha   90.00
_cell.angle_beta   90.00
_cell.angle_gamma   90.00
#
_symmetry.space_group_name_H-M   'P 1'
#
loop_
_entity.id
_entity.type
_entity.pdbx_description
1 polymer ?
#
loop_
_entity_poly.entity_id
_entity_poly.type
_entity_poly.pdbx_seq_one_letter_code
_entity_poly.pdbx_strand_id
1 'polypeptide(L)'
;MKLCLTIGVSKTQQLSSLPGAITVAHEMGDWARKSGFKTQVITDENKTPVTIVRIRETLLEMLPPNDEVDFFILHFAGHGFRSGAEQNVWLPSDWFEEMRAISVEGLKRQLYRHGIKNLSIFSDACRSLPSDIEAADIFGDPVLPRGPYDAVPPVIDRFNAVADGQQAYMLQGDDTAPSRCIFSTVLLEGLCGLKEEAFDTYQTDWVIPESLEFFSKKRLKEIGETYDLKCSPECATGNPRDHVVYFKRGSNSNGQPSLKWPAPSARNQVQDKPPEDLQPSLHEVKFSVSRRSFGNIWRHFDNPLTCNLVISGAVPKNIWSTAQIKKTSSDNDGGAYLVDCALGGAVQILVEFDDAVFASAVVYERLTTLMSRDKGGDISWSCVSEFPGFEELWGESFRAIKNLQTGNLSADQVDDIATHIREFKHVNPTLGAIASYLYDYTGDMDSIRRMAYFYCYHGQPMPFDVAFMGLLSIKFIGQSRTVADVPSVPARPQSPANDKLPDWVTKETMKSSGEVAGLWPWLRQGWQFMEDPEPQEEMAAEELRDVTNFLLPSQFSSFKEEGARILINKFHLKGSI
;
A
#
# COMPACT_ATOMS: atom_id res chain seq x y z
N MET A 1 14.74 19.21 16.10
CA MET A 1 14.61 20.31 15.09
C MET A 1 13.37 20.16 14.21
N LYS A 2 12.95 21.21 13.48
CA LYS A 2 11.84 21.17 12.51
C LYS A 2 12.36 21.28 11.07
N LEU A 3 11.98 20.35 10.20
CA LEU A 3 12.41 20.27 8.80
C LEU A 3 11.22 20.36 7.84
N CYS A 4 11.41 20.98 6.68
CA CYS A 4 10.40 20.97 5.61
C CYS A 4 11.07 20.80 4.24
N LEU A 5 10.68 19.76 3.51
CA LEU A 5 11.03 19.60 2.11
C LEU A 5 9.76 19.77 1.28
N THR A 6 9.80 20.66 0.31
CA THR A 6 8.71 20.90 -0.62
C THR A 6 9.19 20.71 -2.06
N ILE A 7 8.48 19.85 -2.79
CA ILE A 7 8.83 19.41 -4.15
C ILE A 7 7.68 19.83 -5.08
N GLY A 8 7.99 20.60 -6.13
CA GLY A 8 7.04 21.03 -7.14
C GLY A 8 7.49 20.63 -8.53
N VAL A 9 6.77 19.72 -9.19
CA VAL A 9 7.08 19.25 -10.55
C VAL A 9 6.02 19.79 -11.51
N SER A 10 6.39 20.77 -12.32
CA SER A 10 5.51 21.39 -13.33
C SER A 10 5.67 20.78 -14.72
N LYS A 11 6.87 20.35 -15.08
CA LYS A 11 7.24 19.84 -16.39
C LYS A 11 7.75 18.42 -16.25
N THR A 12 6.90 17.49 -16.65
CA THR A 12 7.23 16.08 -16.85
C THR A 12 7.11 15.75 -18.33
N GLN A 13 7.98 14.87 -18.83
CA GLN A 13 7.89 14.41 -20.20
C GLN A 13 6.51 13.76 -20.48
N GLN A 14 5.95 14.04 -21.66
CA GLN A 14 4.68 13.50 -22.16
C GLN A 14 3.38 13.86 -21.39
N LEU A 15 3.46 14.68 -20.34
CA LEU A 15 2.27 15.12 -19.60
C LEU A 15 2.09 16.64 -19.67
N SER A 16 0.89 17.10 -19.33
CA SER A 16 0.55 18.52 -19.32
C SER A 16 1.37 19.28 -18.27
N SER A 17 1.71 20.54 -18.59
CA SER A 17 2.43 21.39 -17.64
C SER A 17 1.53 21.80 -16.46
N LEU A 18 2.07 21.71 -15.25
CA LEU A 18 1.41 22.09 -14.00
C LEU A 18 2.13 23.29 -13.33
N PRO A 19 2.05 24.51 -13.89
CA PRO A 19 2.71 25.69 -13.33
C PRO A 19 2.33 25.99 -11.87
N GLY A 20 1.12 25.58 -11.44
CA GLY A 20 0.68 25.71 -10.06
C GLY A 20 1.52 24.92 -9.06
N ALA A 21 2.19 23.84 -9.48
CA ALA A 21 3.07 23.04 -8.63
C ALA A 21 4.28 23.86 -8.15
N ILE A 22 4.85 24.69 -9.02
CA ILE A 22 5.95 25.61 -8.67
C ILE A 22 5.44 26.67 -7.68
N THR A 23 4.27 27.26 -7.94
CA THR A 23 3.66 28.27 -7.07
C THR A 23 3.50 27.75 -5.65
N VAL A 24 2.81 26.60 -5.48
CA VAL A 24 2.53 26.06 -4.15
C VAL A 24 3.78 25.53 -3.45
N ALA A 25 4.77 25.04 -4.21
CA ALA A 25 6.03 24.59 -3.62
C ALA A 25 6.79 25.74 -2.96
N HIS A 26 6.85 26.91 -3.62
CA HIS A 26 7.47 28.11 -3.05
C HIS A 26 6.67 28.69 -1.88
N GLU A 27 5.35 28.78 -2.00
CA GLU A 27 4.50 29.31 -0.91
C GLU A 27 4.55 28.45 0.35
N MET A 28 4.54 27.11 0.19
CA MET A 28 4.76 26.17 1.29
C MET A 28 6.15 26.34 1.89
N GLY A 29 7.16 26.52 1.04
CA GLY A 29 8.53 26.78 1.49
C GLY A 29 8.64 28.04 2.33
N ASP A 30 8.02 29.13 1.88
CA ASP A 30 8.02 30.41 2.57
C ASP A 30 7.24 30.38 3.88
N TRP A 31 6.08 29.72 3.90
CA TRP A 31 5.32 29.48 5.12
C TRP A 31 6.16 28.68 6.14
N ALA A 32 6.81 27.60 5.70
CA ALA A 32 7.59 26.74 6.58
C ALA A 32 8.79 27.51 7.16
N ARG A 33 9.52 28.29 6.35
CA ARG A 33 10.63 29.14 6.84
C ARG A 33 10.15 30.14 7.89
N LYS A 34 9.04 30.82 7.64
CA LYS A 34 8.43 31.78 8.59
C LYS A 34 7.96 31.09 9.87
N SER A 35 7.56 29.82 9.78
CA SER A 35 7.14 28.98 10.90
C SER A 35 8.31 28.31 11.65
N GLY A 36 9.56 28.67 11.31
CA GLY A 36 10.77 28.21 11.99
C GLY A 36 11.31 26.86 11.54
N PHE A 37 10.89 26.36 10.38
CA PHE A 37 11.44 25.14 9.79
C PHE A 37 12.75 25.44 9.03
N LYS A 38 13.70 24.50 9.10
CA LYS A 38 14.80 24.42 8.13
C LYS A 38 14.22 23.85 6.84
N THR A 39 14.12 24.68 5.81
CA THR A 39 13.31 24.37 4.62
C THR A 39 14.13 24.33 3.34
N GLN A 40 13.92 23.29 2.53
CA GLN A 40 14.40 23.21 1.15
C GLN A 40 13.23 23.16 0.17
N VAL A 41 13.40 23.82 -0.97
CA VAL A 41 12.41 23.87 -2.06
C VAL A 41 13.07 23.29 -3.32
N ILE A 42 12.48 22.25 -3.89
CA ILE A 42 12.94 21.63 -5.14
C ILE A 42 11.86 21.82 -6.19
N THR A 43 12.19 22.46 -7.29
CA THR A 43 11.29 22.62 -8.45
C THR A 43 12.02 22.39 -9.76
N ASP A 44 11.26 22.23 -10.84
CA ASP A 44 11.76 22.17 -12.22
C ASP A 44 11.73 23.51 -12.97
N GLU A 45 11.68 24.61 -12.20
CA GLU A 45 11.85 25.93 -12.75
C GLU A 45 13.26 26.13 -13.34
N ASN A 46 13.41 27.13 -14.21
CA ASN A 46 14.69 27.45 -14.87
C ASN A 46 15.35 26.28 -15.61
N LYS A 47 14.55 25.29 -16.06
CA LYS A 47 15.01 24.08 -16.77
C LYS A 47 15.93 23.19 -15.93
N THR A 48 15.83 23.25 -14.60
CA THR A 48 16.59 22.36 -13.71
C THR A 48 15.70 21.20 -13.27
N PRO A 49 15.76 20.01 -13.88
CA PRO A 49 14.80 18.95 -13.61
C PRO A 49 14.76 18.56 -12.12
N VAL A 50 13.58 18.15 -11.65
CA VAL A 50 13.43 17.45 -10.38
C VAL A 50 13.71 15.98 -10.64
N THR A 51 14.81 15.45 -10.10
CA THR A 51 15.21 14.06 -10.27
C THR A 51 15.27 13.35 -8.93
N ILE A 52 15.15 12.02 -8.91
CA ILE A 52 15.30 11.22 -7.68
C ILE A 52 16.65 11.49 -7.01
N VAL A 53 17.72 11.63 -7.79
CA VAL A 53 19.07 11.91 -7.28
C VAL A 53 19.11 13.26 -6.53
N ARG A 54 18.56 14.31 -7.13
CA ARG A 54 18.53 15.65 -6.51
C ARG A 54 17.72 15.66 -5.22
N ILE A 55 16.59 14.95 -5.19
CA ILE A 55 15.76 14.81 -3.99
C ILE A 55 16.53 14.05 -2.91
N ARG A 56 17.18 12.94 -3.26
CA ARG A 56 18.01 12.13 -2.34
C ARG A 56 19.13 12.97 -1.72
N GLU A 57 19.91 13.67 -2.53
CA GLU A 57 21.00 14.53 -2.06
C GLU A 57 20.48 15.60 -1.09
N THR A 58 19.38 16.26 -1.46
CA THR A 58 18.77 17.29 -0.61
C THR A 58 18.28 16.70 0.72
N LEU A 59 17.62 15.54 0.71
CA LEU A 59 17.17 14.87 1.93
C LEU A 59 18.35 14.48 2.83
N LEU A 60 19.42 13.92 2.26
CA LEU A 60 20.62 13.54 3.02
C LEU A 60 21.32 14.74 3.66
N GLU A 61 21.34 15.89 2.99
CA GLU A 61 21.86 17.14 3.56
C GLU A 61 20.94 17.72 4.67
N MET A 62 19.63 17.49 4.55
CA MET A 62 18.64 17.96 5.52
C MET A 62 18.56 17.10 6.77
N LEU A 63 18.85 15.80 6.66
CA LEU A 63 18.74 14.79 7.71
C LEU A 63 20.13 14.43 8.28
N PRO A 64 20.75 15.31 9.08
CA PRO A 64 22.10 15.08 9.58
C PRO A 64 22.14 13.86 10.52
N PRO A 65 23.25 13.10 10.50
CA PRO A 65 23.47 12.02 11.46
C PRO A 65 23.66 12.63 12.85
N ASN A 66 22.89 12.13 13.82
CA ASN A 66 22.89 12.39 15.27
C ASN A 66 21.97 13.50 15.79
N ASP A 67 21.14 14.09 14.93
CA ASP A 67 20.13 15.03 15.40
C ASP A 67 18.73 14.40 15.41
N GLU A 68 18.01 14.68 16.49
CA GLU A 68 16.61 14.31 16.60
C GLU A 68 15.73 15.29 15.80
N VAL A 69 14.93 14.76 14.88
CA VAL A 69 13.99 15.54 14.08
C VAL A 69 12.64 15.50 14.76
N ASP A 70 12.29 16.59 15.47
CA ASP A 70 11.04 16.68 16.20
C ASP A 70 9.84 16.70 15.25
N PHE A 71 10.00 17.33 14.08
CA PHE A 71 8.93 17.41 13.10
C PHE A 71 9.47 17.57 11.68
N PHE A 72 9.04 16.70 10.76
CA PHE A 72 9.35 16.80 9.34
C PHE A 72 8.07 16.95 8.50
N ILE A 73 8.03 17.95 7.63
CA ILE A 73 6.98 18.09 6.60
C ILE A 73 7.59 17.73 5.24
N LEU A 74 6.98 16.74 4.58
CA LEU A 74 7.26 16.37 3.20
C LEU A 74 6.07 16.76 2.33
N HIS A 75 6.23 17.77 1.48
CA HIS A 75 5.21 18.25 0.56
C HIS A 75 5.60 17.95 -0.89
N PHE A 76 4.66 17.40 -1.65
CA PHE A 76 4.80 17.19 -3.09
C PHE A 76 3.58 17.77 -3.83
N ALA A 77 3.85 18.49 -4.91
CA ALA A 77 2.84 18.91 -5.88
C ALA A 77 3.30 18.58 -7.30
N GLY A 78 2.48 17.89 -8.07
CA GLY A 78 2.83 17.49 -9.44
C GLY A 78 2.04 16.28 -9.92
N HIS A 79 2.56 15.62 -10.95
CA HIS A 79 1.98 14.39 -11.45
C HIS A 79 2.28 13.21 -10.53
N GLY A 80 1.31 12.32 -10.45
CA GLY A 80 1.39 11.07 -9.74
C GLY A 80 0.31 10.14 -10.26
N PHE A 81 0.49 8.86 -9.99
CA PHE A 81 -0.52 7.86 -10.25
C PHE A 81 -0.39 6.75 -9.23
N ARG A 82 -1.29 5.77 -9.33
CA ARG A 82 -1.20 4.56 -8.53
C ARG A 82 -0.56 3.44 -9.35
N SER A 83 0.54 2.89 -8.87
CA SER A 83 1.08 1.62 -9.38
C SER A 83 0.61 0.47 -8.48
N GLY A 84 -0.11 -0.49 -9.05
CA GLY A 84 -0.68 -1.59 -8.29
C GLY A 84 -1.57 -1.17 -7.12
N ALA A 85 -1.40 -1.88 -6.00
CA ALA A 85 -2.35 -1.89 -4.90
C ALA A 85 -2.37 -0.61 -4.05
N GLU A 86 -1.17 -0.16 -3.71
CA GLU A 86 -0.90 0.82 -2.65
C GLU A 86 0.26 1.75 -3.03
N GLN A 87 0.82 1.64 -4.23
CA GLN A 87 1.96 2.47 -4.61
C GLN A 87 1.46 3.79 -5.16
N ASN A 88 1.28 4.76 -4.28
CA ASN A 88 1.29 6.15 -4.71
C ASN A 88 2.70 6.45 -5.20
N VAL A 89 2.81 6.76 -6.48
CA VAL A 89 4.07 7.17 -7.08
C VAL A 89 4.00 8.64 -7.44
N TRP A 90 5.03 9.39 -7.05
CA TRP A 90 5.21 10.75 -7.51
C TRP A 90 6.19 10.76 -8.67
N LEU A 91 5.84 11.49 -9.72
CA LEU A 91 6.63 11.51 -10.95
C LEU A 91 7.66 12.64 -10.90
N PRO A 92 8.96 12.32 -10.91
CA PRO A 92 10.00 13.32 -11.15
C PRO A 92 9.96 13.81 -12.61
N SER A 93 10.67 14.88 -12.94
CA SER A 93 10.69 15.47 -14.29
C SER A 93 11.19 14.49 -15.35
N ASP A 94 12.11 13.59 -14.98
CA ASP A 94 12.81 12.60 -15.81
C ASP A 94 12.20 11.19 -15.76
N TRP A 95 11.00 11.03 -15.19
CA TRP A 95 10.40 9.72 -14.91
C TRP A 95 10.34 8.78 -16.13
N PHE A 96 10.06 9.33 -17.32
CA PHE A 96 9.84 8.56 -18.54
C PHE A 96 11.16 8.02 -19.12
N GLU A 97 12.22 8.83 -19.10
CA GLU A 97 13.56 8.42 -19.54
C GLU A 97 14.17 7.38 -18.59
N GLU A 98 13.96 7.56 -17.28
CA GLU A 98 14.53 6.68 -16.25
C GLU A 98 13.64 5.48 -15.91
N MET A 99 12.40 5.44 -16.40
CA MET A 99 11.36 4.47 -16.01
C MET A 99 11.25 4.30 -14.49
N ARG A 100 11.40 5.41 -13.76
CA ARG A 100 11.44 5.45 -12.30
C ARG A 100 10.56 6.55 -11.75
N ALA A 101 9.90 6.24 -10.65
CA ALA A 101 9.11 7.18 -9.89
C ALA A 101 9.48 7.12 -8.42
N ILE A 102 9.03 8.09 -7.63
CA ILE A 102 9.23 8.11 -6.19
C ILE A 102 8.14 7.26 -5.56
N SER A 103 8.51 6.14 -4.94
CA SER A 103 7.61 5.37 -4.10
C SER A 103 7.36 6.13 -2.80
N VAL A 104 6.15 6.67 -2.63
CA VAL A 104 5.79 7.45 -1.43
C VAL A 104 5.91 6.58 -0.17
N GLU A 105 5.45 5.33 -0.25
CA GLU A 105 5.58 4.38 0.86
C GLU A 105 7.02 3.96 1.11
N GLY A 106 7.79 3.73 0.03
CA GLY A 106 9.22 3.41 0.14
C GLY A 106 9.98 4.53 0.84
N LEU A 107 9.79 5.78 0.41
CA LEU A 107 10.41 6.95 1.03
C LEU A 107 9.96 7.13 2.48
N LYS A 108 8.67 6.98 2.77
CA LYS A 108 8.13 7.01 4.14
C LYS A 108 8.87 6.03 5.05
N ARG A 109 9.04 4.77 4.61
CA ARG A 109 9.75 3.73 5.39
C ARG A 109 11.20 4.10 5.62
N GLN A 110 11.90 4.64 4.61
CA GLN A 110 13.28 5.08 4.79
C GLN A 110 13.39 6.22 5.81
N LEU A 111 12.44 7.15 5.83
CA LEU A 111 12.42 8.24 6.82
C LEU A 111 12.30 7.75 8.27
N TYR A 112 11.74 6.56 8.54
CA TYR A 112 11.68 5.99 9.89
C TYR A 112 13.06 5.72 10.49
N ARG A 113 14.08 5.59 9.63
CA ARG A 113 15.48 5.35 10.00
C ARG A 113 16.28 6.63 10.23
N HIS A 114 15.62 7.79 10.32
CA HIS A 114 16.25 9.10 10.49
C HIS A 114 15.84 9.84 11.78
N GLY A 115 15.35 9.12 12.80
CA GLY A 115 15.08 9.71 14.12
C GLY A 115 14.02 10.81 14.11
N ILE A 116 13.04 10.67 13.23
CA ILE A 116 11.91 11.60 13.10
C ILE A 116 10.84 11.19 14.12
N LYS A 117 10.37 12.14 14.95
CA LYS A 117 9.27 11.92 15.90
C LYS A 117 7.90 12.07 15.25
N ASN A 118 7.75 13.10 14.44
CA ASN A 118 6.50 13.46 13.78
C ASN A 118 6.75 13.71 12.30
N LEU A 119 5.93 13.14 11.42
CA LEU A 119 6.07 13.25 9.97
C LEU A 119 4.72 13.60 9.33
N SER A 120 4.65 14.72 8.61
CA SER A 120 3.47 15.06 7.82
C SER A 120 3.78 14.96 6.33
N ILE A 121 3.01 14.16 5.62
CA ILE A 121 3.12 13.98 4.17
C ILE A 121 1.93 14.66 3.50
N PHE A 122 2.21 15.70 2.72
CA PHE A 122 1.22 16.46 1.94
C PHE A 122 1.41 16.13 0.46
N SER A 123 0.45 15.43 -0.13
CA SER A 123 0.52 14.92 -1.51
C SER A 123 -0.55 15.58 -2.39
N ASP A 124 -0.17 16.56 -3.19
CA ASP A 124 -1.01 17.17 -4.24
C ASP A 124 -0.69 16.58 -5.62
N ALA A 125 -1.13 15.34 -5.80
CA ALA A 125 -0.95 14.56 -7.01
C ALA A 125 -2.16 13.68 -7.28
N CYS A 126 -2.37 13.34 -8.55
CA CYS A 126 -3.39 12.37 -8.95
C CYS A 126 -3.08 10.98 -8.38
N ARG A 127 -4.14 10.18 -8.22
CA ARG A 127 -4.05 8.77 -7.81
C ARG A 127 -4.85 7.86 -8.75
N SER A 128 -5.01 8.33 -9.99
CA SER A 128 -5.60 7.55 -11.08
C SER A 128 -4.72 6.36 -11.44
N LEU A 129 -5.33 5.36 -12.08
CA LEU A 129 -4.57 4.29 -12.71
C LEU A 129 -3.73 4.84 -13.88
N PRO A 130 -2.61 4.19 -14.22
CA PRO A 130 -1.83 4.55 -15.40
C PRO A 130 -2.71 4.43 -16.66
N SER A 131 -2.57 5.36 -17.58
CA SER A 131 -3.33 5.37 -18.85
C SER A 131 -2.81 4.36 -19.87
N ASP A 132 -1.60 3.87 -19.71
CA ASP A 132 -0.92 2.93 -20.60
C ASP A 132 -0.10 1.89 -19.84
N ILE A 133 0.29 0.83 -20.56
CA ILE A 133 1.01 -0.34 -20.03
C ILE A 133 2.45 0.06 -19.62
N GLU A 134 3.07 1.02 -20.31
CA GLU A 134 4.43 1.46 -20.02
C GLU A 134 4.52 2.18 -18.67
N ALA A 135 3.55 3.04 -18.34
CA ALA A 135 3.46 3.66 -17.02
C ALA A 135 3.09 2.66 -15.90
N ALA A 136 2.50 1.50 -16.22
CA ALA A 136 2.19 0.44 -15.25
C ALA A 136 3.43 -0.36 -14.80
N ASP A 137 4.48 -0.40 -15.63
CA ASP A 137 5.75 -1.10 -15.35
C ASP A 137 6.84 -0.20 -14.72
N ILE A 138 6.48 1.02 -14.29
CA ILE A 138 7.43 1.95 -13.68
C ILE A 138 8.00 1.42 -12.36
N PHE A 139 9.31 1.60 -12.13
CA PHE A 139 9.95 1.18 -10.89
C PHE A 139 9.82 2.26 -9.80
N GLY A 140 9.26 1.88 -8.64
CA GLY A 140 9.14 2.78 -7.49
C GLY A 140 10.43 2.84 -6.67
N ASP A 141 11.09 3.99 -6.65
CA ASP A 141 12.30 4.23 -5.88
C ASP A 141 11.98 4.81 -4.49
N PRO A 142 12.57 4.29 -3.40
CA PRO A 142 12.37 4.82 -2.06
C PRO A 142 13.09 6.15 -1.81
N VAL A 143 13.85 6.65 -2.80
CA VAL A 143 14.66 7.89 -2.79
C VAL A 143 15.82 7.86 -1.81
N LEU A 144 15.59 7.58 -0.53
CA LEU A 144 16.64 7.49 0.47
C LEU A 144 17.27 6.08 0.50
N PRO A 145 18.59 5.97 0.72
CA PRO A 145 19.19 4.71 1.13
C PRO A 145 18.80 4.39 2.59
N ARG A 146 19.18 3.20 3.07
CA ARG A 146 19.02 2.83 4.48
C ARG A 146 19.60 3.91 5.40
N GLY A 147 18.76 4.46 6.27
CA GLY A 147 19.14 5.46 7.25
C GLY A 147 20.09 4.90 8.34
N PRO A 148 20.74 5.78 9.11
CA PRO A 148 21.75 5.39 10.11
C PRO A 148 21.17 4.74 11.38
N TYR A 149 19.84 4.73 11.55
CA TYR A 149 19.16 4.20 12.74
C TYR A 149 18.28 2.99 12.43
N ASP A 150 17.94 2.25 13.48
CA ASP A 150 16.84 1.28 13.44
C ASP A 150 15.53 2.01 13.12
N ALA A 151 14.63 1.33 12.41
CA ALA A 151 13.36 1.91 12.03
C ALA A 151 12.49 2.12 13.26
N VAL A 152 12.15 3.39 13.51
CA VAL A 152 11.17 3.77 14.53
C VAL A 152 10.08 4.58 13.84
N PRO A 153 8.84 4.06 13.77
CA PRO A 153 7.75 4.80 13.15
C PRO A 153 7.48 6.12 13.88
N PRO A 154 7.50 7.28 13.18
CA PRO A 154 7.02 8.54 13.73
C PRO A 154 5.50 8.48 13.93
N VAL A 155 4.97 9.46 14.66
CA VAL A 155 3.55 9.81 14.53
C VAL A 155 3.36 10.48 13.17
N ILE A 156 2.44 9.94 12.36
CA ILE A 156 2.31 10.32 10.95
C ILE A 156 0.97 11.00 10.70
N ASP A 157 1.04 12.13 10.01
CA ASP A 157 -0.11 12.69 9.33
C ASP A 157 0.04 12.53 7.81
N ARG A 158 -1.04 12.14 7.15
CA ARG A 158 -1.11 12.03 5.70
C ARG A 158 -2.28 12.83 5.18
N PHE A 159 -1.98 13.70 4.22
CA PHE A 159 -2.95 14.55 3.55
C PHE A 159 -2.76 14.38 2.04
N ASN A 160 -3.68 13.67 1.40
CA ASN A 160 -3.69 13.46 -0.05
C ASN A 160 -4.79 14.34 -0.67
N ALA A 161 -4.48 14.99 -1.80
CA ALA A 161 -5.42 15.83 -2.53
C ALA A 161 -6.70 15.11 -2.95
N VAL A 162 -6.57 13.81 -3.18
CA VAL A 162 -7.63 12.95 -3.63
C VAL A 162 -7.59 11.58 -2.98
N ALA A 163 -8.77 10.98 -2.85
CA ALA A 163 -8.94 9.55 -2.69
C ALA A 163 -8.42 8.79 -3.93
N ASP A 164 -8.21 7.49 -3.77
CA ASP A 164 -7.70 6.67 -4.84
C ASP A 164 -8.58 6.63 -6.09
N GLY A 165 -7.93 6.48 -7.25
CA GLY A 165 -8.60 6.46 -8.55
C GLY A 165 -9.16 7.81 -9.01
N GLN A 166 -8.99 8.89 -8.23
CA GLN A 166 -9.45 10.23 -8.59
C GLN A 166 -8.27 11.12 -9.04
N GLN A 167 -8.61 12.23 -9.69
CA GLN A 167 -7.64 13.22 -10.19
C GLN A 167 -7.57 14.44 -9.28
N ALA A 168 -6.35 14.87 -8.96
CA ALA A 168 -6.12 16.16 -8.32
C ALA A 168 -6.19 17.28 -9.36
N TYR A 169 -6.55 18.49 -8.91
CA TYR A 169 -6.86 19.60 -9.81
C TYR A 169 -5.95 20.80 -9.58
N MET A 170 -5.63 21.47 -10.68
CA MET A 170 -4.95 22.77 -10.71
C MET A 170 -5.80 23.77 -11.47
N LEU A 171 -5.86 25.00 -10.96
CA LEU A 171 -6.44 26.14 -11.66
C LEU A 171 -5.36 26.88 -12.42
N GLN A 172 -5.66 27.28 -13.65
CA GLN A 172 -4.81 28.19 -14.40
C GLN A 172 -4.92 29.60 -13.82
N GLY A 173 -3.81 30.32 -13.79
CA GLY A 173 -3.77 31.71 -13.36
C GLY A 173 -4.47 32.66 -14.33
N ASP A 174 -4.76 33.85 -13.84
CA ASP A 174 -5.31 34.99 -14.58
C ASP A 174 -4.48 36.26 -14.30
N ASP A 175 -4.97 37.42 -14.76
CA ASP A 175 -4.30 38.71 -14.57
C ASP A 175 -4.11 39.10 -13.09
N THR A 176 -4.84 38.47 -12.17
CA THR A 176 -4.92 38.83 -10.75
C THR A 176 -4.38 37.76 -9.79
N ALA A 177 -4.26 36.52 -10.25
CA ALA A 177 -3.83 35.37 -9.46
C ALA A 177 -2.98 34.38 -10.28
N PRO A 178 -1.91 33.80 -9.70
CA PRO A 178 -1.10 32.78 -10.38
C PRO A 178 -1.86 31.46 -10.52
N SER A 179 -1.35 30.53 -11.35
CA SER A 179 -1.81 29.14 -11.37
C SER A 179 -1.60 28.49 -10.01
N ARG A 180 -2.52 27.61 -9.60
CA ARG A 180 -2.54 27.02 -8.25
C ARG A 180 -3.00 25.57 -8.26
N CYS A 181 -2.26 24.70 -7.57
CA CYS A 181 -2.80 23.39 -7.19
C CYS A 181 -3.79 23.60 -6.04
N ILE A 182 -5.00 23.06 -6.21
CA ILE A 182 -6.14 23.40 -5.35
C ILE A 182 -5.90 22.91 -3.91
N PHE A 183 -5.42 21.68 -3.76
CA PHE A 183 -5.28 21.06 -2.45
C PHE A 183 -4.20 21.73 -1.60
N SER A 184 -2.98 21.90 -2.14
CA SER A 184 -1.90 22.58 -1.43
C SER A 184 -2.25 24.03 -1.08
N THR A 185 -3.01 24.73 -1.94
CA THR A 185 -3.49 26.08 -1.62
C THR A 185 -4.47 26.06 -0.44
N VAL A 186 -5.42 25.11 -0.41
CA VAL A 186 -6.33 24.95 0.75
C VAL A 186 -5.55 24.61 2.02
N LEU A 187 -4.59 23.69 1.96
CA LEU A 187 -3.74 23.40 3.11
C LEU A 187 -3.03 24.67 3.61
N LEU A 188 -2.48 25.49 2.71
CA LEU A 188 -1.83 26.75 3.08
C LEU A 188 -2.77 27.75 3.75
N GLU A 189 -4.05 27.84 3.34
CA GLU A 189 -5.05 28.66 4.04
C GLU A 189 -5.19 28.23 5.51
N GLY A 190 -5.22 26.93 5.76
CA GLY A 190 -5.33 26.36 7.11
C GLY A 190 -4.04 26.50 7.93
N LEU A 191 -2.91 26.14 7.34
CA LEU A 191 -1.57 26.24 7.95
C LEU A 191 -1.18 27.68 8.31
N CYS A 192 -1.72 28.68 7.60
CA CYS A 192 -1.53 30.09 7.90
C CYS A 192 -2.58 30.66 8.87
N GLY A 193 -3.57 29.86 9.28
CA GLY A 193 -4.69 30.30 10.12
C GLY A 193 -5.51 31.44 9.48
N LEU A 194 -5.68 31.42 8.14
CA LEU A 194 -6.39 32.49 7.42
C LEU A 194 -7.92 32.44 7.61
N LYS A 195 -8.42 31.32 8.12
CA LYS A 195 -9.83 31.01 8.29
C LYS A 195 -10.05 30.54 9.72
N GLU A 196 -11.09 31.05 10.37
CA GLU A 196 -11.43 30.65 11.75
C GLU A 196 -11.77 29.16 11.83
N GLU A 197 -12.29 28.59 10.76
CA GLU A 197 -12.62 27.16 10.65
C GLU A 197 -11.40 26.23 10.64
N ALA A 198 -10.19 26.76 10.48
CA ALA A 198 -8.96 25.96 10.55
C ALA A 198 -8.52 25.65 11.99
N PHE A 199 -8.98 26.46 12.96
CA PHE A 199 -8.59 26.32 14.35
C PHE A 199 -9.34 25.18 15.03
N ASP A 200 -8.68 24.57 16.01
CA ASP A 200 -9.23 23.48 16.78
C ASP A 200 -10.45 23.91 17.61
N THR A 201 -11.43 23.03 17.74
CA THR A 201 -12.64 23.29 18.52
C THR A 201 -12.37 23.33 20.02
N TYR A 202 -11.40 22.55 20.52
CA TYR A 202 -11.07 22.48 21.94
C TYR A 202 -9.94 23.45 22.31
N GLN A 203 -8.93 23.56 21.46
CA GLN A 203 -7.82 24.51 21.59
C GLN A 203 -7.93 25.60 20.53
N THR A 204 -8.82 26.56 20.75
CA THR A 204 -9.27 27.57 19.76
C THR A 204 -8.20 28.49 19.18
N ASP A 205 -6.97 28.43 19.69
CA ASP A 205 -5.83 29.18 19.18
C ASP A 205 -4.89 28.33 18.32
N TRP A 206 -5.12 27.03 18.19
CA TRP A 206 -4.18 26.09 17.56
C TRP A 206 -4.78 25.51 16.29
N VAL A 207 -3.96 25.38 15.25
CA VAL A 207 -4.24 24.51 14.10
C VAL A 207 -3.44 23.23 14.31
N ILE A 208 -4.14 22.12 14.45
CA ILE A 208 -3.58 20.78 14.69
C ILE A 208 -3.98 19.86 13.52
N PRO A 209 -3.43 18.64 13.42
CA PRO A 209 -3.74 17.74 12.30
C PRO A 209 -5.23 17.48 12.10
N GLU A 210 -5.94 17.14 13.18
CA GLU A 210 -7.38 16.87 13.10
C GLU A 210 -8.19 18.11 12.66
N SER A 211 -7.85 19.31 13.16
CA SER A 211 -8.56 20.53 12.76
C SER A 211 -8.26 20.91 11.30
N LEU A 212 -7.02 20.70 10.85
CA LEU A 212 -6.61 20.89 9.46
C LEU A 212 -7.30 19.89 8.52
N GLU A 213 -7.49 18.64 8.95
CA GLU A 213 -8.27 17.63 8.22
C GLU A 213 -9.73 18.08 8.03
N PHE A 214 -10.42 18.47 9.11
CA PHE A 214 -11.81 18.92 9.01
C PHE A 214 -11.93 20.17 8.13
N PHE A 215 -11.02 21.12 8.31
CA PHE A 215 -10.96 22.34 7.51
C PHE A 215 -10.74 22.03 6.03
N SER A 216 -9.72 21.24 5.69
CA SER A 216 -9.39 20.93 4.31
C SER A 216 -10.55 20.21 3.60
N LYS A 217 -11.17 19.20 4.22
CA LYS A 217 -12.37 18.51 3.69
C LYS A 217 -13.50 19.48 3.37
N LYS A 218 -13.84 20.37 4.31
CA LYS A 218 -14.90 21.36 4.14
C LYS A 218 -14.54 22.38 3.05
N ARG A 219 -13.34 22.94 3.11
CA ARG A 219 -12.88 24.00 2.21
C ARG A 219 -12.72 23.52 0.77
N LEU A 220 -12.25 22.28 0.57
CA LEU A 220 -12.16 21.68 -0.76
C LEU A 220 -13.53 21.44 -1.39
N LYS A 221 -14.54 21.12 -0.59
CA LYS A 221 -15.92 21.03 -1.08
C LYS A 221 -16.42 22.40 -1.57
N GLU A 222 -16.18 23.47 -0.81
CA GLU A 222 -16.54 24.85 -1.22
C GLU A 222 -15.82 25.27 -2.52
N ILE A 223 -14.53 24.97 -2.62
CA ILE A 223 -13.75 25.24 -3.85
C ILE A 223 -14.28 24.39 -5.00
N GLY A 224 -14.56 23.10 -4.77
CA GLY A 224 -15.17 22.22 -5.76
C GLY A 224 -16.49 22.76 -6.31
N GLU A 225 -17.37 23.25 -5.44
CA GLU A 225 -18.63 23.89 -5.83
C GLU A 225 -18.41 25.20 -6.59
N THR A 226 -17.39 25.98 -6.22
CA THR A 226 -17.07 27.28 -6.84
C THR A 226 -16.55 27.11 -8.27
N TYR A 227 -15.72 26.10 -8.52
CA TYR A 227 -15.07 25.85 -9.81
C TYR A 227 -15.68 24.69 -10.60
N ASP A 228 -16.77 24.08 -10.12
CA ASP A 228 -17.43 22.91 -10.71
C ASP A 228 -16.50 21.69 -10.86
N LEU A 229 -15.75 21.40 -9.79
CA LEU A 229 -14.77 20.32 -9.69
C LEU A 229 -15.14 19.32 -8.59
N LYS A 230 -14.83 18.05 -8.83
CA LYS A 230 -15.07 16.98 -7.85
C LYS A 230 -13.86 16.77 -6.94
N CYS A 231 -13.70 17.67 -5.97
CA CYS A 231 -12.63 17.55 -4.96
C CYS A 231 -13.03 16.54 -3.86
N SER A 232 -12.16 15.59 -3.55
CA SER A 232 -12.40 14.57 -2.53
C SER A 232 -11.10 14.18 -1.81
N PRO A 233 -10.59 15.02 -0.91
CA PRO A 233 -9.34 14.74 -0.21
C PRO A 233 -9.44 13.50 0.68
N GLU A 234 -8.31 12.82 0.85
CA GLU A 234 -8.14 11.74 1.81
C GLU A 234 -7.11 12.18 2.85
N CYS A 235 -7.48 12.09 4.13
CA CYS A 235 -6.62 12.50 5.22
C CYS A 235 -6.63 11.41 6.30
N ALA A 236 -5.47 11.18 6.91
CA ALA A 236 -5.29 10.31 8.05
C ALA A 236 -4.35 11.02 9.03
N THR A 237 -4.77 11.21 10.27
CA THR A 237 -4.04 11.99 11.28
C THR A 237 -3.48 11.10 12.37
N GLY A 238 -2.30 11.44 12.88
CA GLY A 238 -1.56 10.62 13.82
C GLY A 238 -2.03 10.78 15.28
N ASN A 239 -1.77 9.74 16.08
CA ASN A 239 -2.03 9.74 17.53
C ASN A 239 -0.72 9.89 18.33
N PRO A 240 -0.68 10.69 19.42
CA PRO A 240 -1.81 11.42 20.02
C PRO A 240 -2.20 12.67 19.23
N ARG A 241 -3.46 13.10 19.38
CA ARG A 241 -4.08 14.21 18.64
C ARG A 241 -3.27 15.52 18.59
N ASP A 242 -2.57 15.84 19.67
CA ASP A 242 -1.82 17.08 19.87
C ASP A 242 -0.30 16.90 19.68
N HIS A 243 0.13 15.81 19.02
CA HIS A 243 1.53 15.53 18.75
C HIS A 243 2.24 16.66 17.97
N VAL A 244 1.49 17.42 17.16
CA VAL A 244 1.97 18.57 16.39
C VAL A 244 0.98 19.75 16.47
N VAL A 245 1.54 20.97 16.47
CA VAL A 245 0.80 22.22 16.25
C VAL A 245 1.39 22.90 15.01
N TYR A 246 0.59 23.01 13.95
CA TYR A 246 0.99 23.66 12.69
C TYR A 246 1.00 25.17 12.81
N PHE A 247 0.01 25.73 13.50
CA PHE A 247 -0.12 27.17 13.70
C PHE A 247 -0.66 27.48 15.09
N LYS A 248 -0.19 28.57 15.68
CA LYS A 248 -0.68 29.08 16.96
C LYS A 248 -1.00 30.57 16.82
N ARG A 249 -2.20 30.98 17.26
CA ARG A 249 -2.61 32.38 17.29
C ARG A 249 -1.70 33.18 18.22
N GLY A 250 -1.27 34.35 17.78
CA GLY A 250 -0.43 35.26 18.58
C GLY A 250 1.07 34.99 18.57
N SER A 251 1.56 33.89 17.95
CA SER A 251 2.98 33.80 17.58
C SER A 251 3.28 34.70 16.37
N ASN A 252 4.33 35.52 16.45
CA ASN A 252 4.73 36.54 15.46
C ASN A 252 4.51 36.10 14.01
N SER A 253 3.42 36.56 13.38
CA SER A 253 3.14 36.33 11.96
C SER A 253 3.83 37.40 11.12
N ASN A 254 5.07 37.15 10.71
CA ASN A 254 5.71 37.95 9.66
C ASN A 254 4.99 37.71 8.33
N GLY A 255 4.01 38.57 8.00
CA GLY A 255 3.35 38.69 6.70
C GLY A 255 2.67 37.40 6.22
N GLN A 256 1.37 37.27 6.48
CA GLN A 256 0.55 36.20 5.89
C GLN A 256 0.63 36.26 4.35
N PRO A 257 0.84 35.14 3.66
CA PRO A 257 0.79 35.12 2.21
C PRO A 257 -0.60 35.52 1.72
N SER A 258 -0.67 36.44 0.75
CA SER A 258 -1.91 36.77 0.06
C SER A 258 -2.24 35.65 -0.93
N LEU A 259 -2.87 34.58 -0.45
CA LEU A 259 -3.37 33.51 -1.29
C LEU A 259 -4.60 34.02 -2.08
N LYS A 260 -4.38 34.38 -3.34
CA LYS A 260 -5.45 34.80 -4.27
C LYS A 260 -5.80 33.68 -5.21
N TRP A 261 -7.08 33.35 -5.27
CA TRP A 261 -7.61 32.35 -6.20
C TRP A 261 -7.91 32.98 -7.57
N PRO A 262 -7.65 32.27 -8.68
CA PRO A 262 -8.09 32.70 -10.01
C PRO A 262 -9.62 32.85 -10.10
N ALA A 263 -10.11 33.73 -10.97
CA ALA A 263 -11.53 33.94 -11.17
C ALA A 263 -12.21 32.65 -11.69
N PRO A 264 -13.40 32.28 -11.18
CA PRO A 264 -14.18 31.19 -11.75
C PRO A 264 -14.56 31.51 -13.20
N SER A 265 -14.36 30.56 -14.11
CA SER A 265 -14.74 30.70 -15.51
C SER A 265 -16.22 31.04 -15.62
N ALA A 266 -16.57 32.16 -16.25
CA ALA A 266 -17.97 32.53 -16.47
C ALA A 266 -18.67 31.44 -17.29
N ARG A 267 -19.86 31.02 -16.87
CA ARG A 267 -20.65 29.88 -17.39
C ARG A 267 -21.00 29.88 -18.88
N ASN A 268 -20.48 30.82 -19.68
CA ASN A 268 -20.73 30.95 -21.11
C ASN A 268 -19.55 31.63 -21.79
N GLN A 269 -18.60 30.86 -22.33
CA GLN A 269 -17.89 31.18 -23.58
C GLN A 269 -17.12 29.95 -24.06
N VAL A 270 -17.56 29.45 -25.22
CA VAL A 270 -16.87 28.52 -26.14
C VAL A 270 -16.31 27.24 -25.49
N GLN A 271 -17.06 26.15 -25.65
CA GLN A 271 -16.48 24.81 -25.66
C GLN A 271 -15.44 24.75 -26.78
N ASP A 272 -14.19 25.09 -26.47
CA ASP A 272 -13.08 24.40 -27.12
C ASP A 272 -13.21 22.95 -26.68
N LYS A 273 -13.62 22.11 -27.65
CA LYS A 273 -13.63 20.66 -27.51
C LYS A 273 -12.31 20.25 -26.82
N PRO A 274 -12.34 19.42 -25.76
CA PRO A 274 -11.13 18.73 -25.35
C PRO A 274 -10.57 18.02 -26.58
N PRO A 275 -9.23 17.90 -26.74
CA PRO A 275 -8.66 17.11 -27.82
C PRO A 275 -9.41 15.78 -27.87
N GLU A 276 -9.97 15.48 -29.04
CA GLU A 276 -10.82 14.32 -29.31
C GLU A 276 -9.94 13.07 -29.44
N ASP A 277 -9.02 12.89 -28.49
CA ASP A 277 -8.15 11.74 -28.28
C ASP A 277 -8.01 11.58 -26.76
N LEU A 278 -8.33 10.38 -26.26
CA LEU A 278 -8.39 9.98 -24.85
C LEU A 278 -9.71 10.29 -24.12
N GLN A 279 -10.85 9.99 -24.75
CA GLN A 279 -11.74 9.09 -24.02
C GLN A 279 -11.09 7.71 -24.13
N PRO A 280 -10.52 7.13 -23.05
CA PRO A 280 -10.42 5.69 -23.04
C PRO A 280 -11.87 5.24 -23.17
N SER A 281 -12.19 4.60 -24.30
CA SER A 281 -13.30 3.68 -24.34
C SER A 281 -13.22 2.94 -23.02
N LEU A 282 -14.25 3.04 -22.19
CA LEU A 282 -14.43 2.18 -21.04
C LEU A 282 -14.61 0.76 -21.60
N HIS A 283 -13.53 0.17 -22.10
CA HIS A 283 -13.20 -1.18 -21.78
C HIS A 283 -12.98 -1.15 -20.27
N GLU A 284 -14.11 -1.21 -19.58
CA GLU A 284 -14.26 -1.99 -18.37
C GLU A 284 -13.29 -3.16 -18.53
N VAL A 285 -12.11 -3.07 -17.91
CA VAL A 285 -11.24 -4.22 -17.75
C VAL A 285 -12.07 -5.15 -16.90
N LYS A 286 -12.87 -5.97 -17.58
CA LYS A 286 -13.67 -7.01 -16.99
C LYS A 286 -12.68 -8.03 -16.50
N PHE A 287 -12.18 -7.82 -15.28
CA PHE A 287 -11.75 -8.92 -14.43
C PHE A 287 -13.00 -9.73 -14.12
N SER A 288 -13.40 -10.57 -15.06
CA SER A 288 -14.35 -11.63 -14.82
C SER A 288 -13.60 -12.73 -14.07
N VAL A 289 -13.35 -12.55 -12.77
CA VAL A 289 -13.27 -13.73 -11.90
C VAL A 289 -14.67 -14.30 -11.94
N SER A 290 -14.82 -15.27 -12.84
CA SER A 290 -16.06 -15.96 -13.08
C SER A 290 -16.50 -16.59 -11.75
N ARG A 291 -17.50 -15.99 -11.07
CA ARG A 291 -18.30 -16.68 -10.04
C ARG A 291 -18.77 -18.07 -10.54
N ARG A 292 -18.83 -18.27 -11.87
CA ARG A 292 -19.15 -19.56 -12.50
C ARG A 292 -17.99 -20.56 -12.53
N SER A 293 -16.72 -20.17 -12.42
CA SER A 293 -15.60 -21.13 -12.45
C SER A 293 -15.55 -21.97 -11.18
N PHE A 294 -15.56 -21.37 -9.99
CA PHE A 294 -15.38 -22.13 -8.74
C PHE A 294 -16.63 -22.89 -8.26
N GLY A 295 -17.84 -22.36 -8.50
CA GLY A 295 -19.08 -23.08 -8.24
C GLY A 295 -19.24 -24.34 -9.11
N ASN A 296 -18.57 -24.39 -10.26
CA ASN A 296 -18.49 -25.58 -11.11
C ASN A 296 -17.36 -26.54 -10.67
N ILE A 297 -16.25 -26.05 -10.13
CA ILE A 297 -15.13 -26.88 -9.63
C ILE A 297 -15.62 -27.86 -8.55
N TRP A 298 -16.41 -27.39 -7.58
CA TRP A 298 -16.96 -28.26 -6.52
C TRP A 298 -17.95 -29.31 -7.02
N ARG A 299 -18.63 -29.07 -8.15
CA ARG A 299 -19.60 -30.03 -8.71
C ARG A 299 -18.95 -31.19 -9.45
N HIS A 300 -17.65 -31.13 -9.75
CA HIS A 300 -16.94 -32.17 -10.51
C HIS A 300 -16.18 -33.17 -9.64
N PHE A 301 -16.10 -32.98 -8.32
CA PHE A 301 -15.32 -33.85 -7.44
C PHE A 301 -16.20 -34.49 -6.36
N ASP A 302 -16.45 -35.79 -6.51
CA ASP A 302 -17.39 -36.57 -5.69
C ASP A 302 -16.93 -36.80 -4.23
N ASN A 303 -15.68 -36.44 -3.84
CA ASN A 303 -15.21 -36.66 -2.47
C ASN A 303 -14.05 -35.72 -2.03
N PRO A 304 -14.31 -34.66 -1.24
CA PRO A 304 -13.28 -33.71 -0.77
C PRO A 304 -12.23 -34.32 0.17
N LEU A 305 -12.48 -35.50 0.75
CA LEU A 305 -11.55 -36.20 1.64
C LEU A 305 -10.36 -36.86 0.94
N THR A 306 -10.27 -36.77 -0.40
CA THR A 306 -9.24 -37.49 -1.17
C THR A 306 -8.15 -36.58 -1.77
N CYS A 307 -8.34 -35.25 -1.75
CA CYS A 307 -7.38 -34.28 -2.29
C CYS A 307 -7.38 -33.00 -1.44
N ASN A 308 -6.23 -32.33 -1.36
CA ASN A 308 -6.07 -31.03 -0.69
C ASN A 308 -5.55 -29.93 -1.63
N LEU A 309 -5.42 -30.24 -2.93
CA LEU A 309 -5.08 -29.28 -3.98
C LEU A 309 -5.95 -29.52 -5.21
N VAL A 310 -6.58 -28.47 -5.72
CA VAL A 310 -7.31 -28.48 -6.99
C VAL A 310 -6.81 -27.32 -7.85
N ILE A 311 -6.47 -27.62 -9.09
CA ILE A 311 -6.02 -26.65 -10.08
C ILE A 311 -7.03 -26.65 -11.23
N SER A 312 -7.44 -25.48 -11.68
CA SER A 312 -8.47 -25.29 -12.70
C SER A 312 -8.12 -24.18 -13.71
N GLY A 313 -8.73 -24.23 -14.89
CA GLY A 313 -8.53 -23.32 -16.02
C GLY A 313 -7.23 -23.53 -16.81
N ALA A 314 -6.31 -24.38 -16.32
CA ALA A 314 -5.13 -24.83 -17.04
C ALA A 314 -4.59 -26.14 -16.44
N VAL A 315 -4.10 -27.04 -17.31
CA VAL A 315 -3.43 -28.27 -16.88
C VAL A 315 -1.99 -27.95 -16.48
N PRO A 316 -1.55 -28.30 -15.26
CA PRO A 316 -0.17 -28.07 -14.86
C PRO A 316 0.76 -29.04 -15.60
N LYS A 317 1.88 -28.51 -16.10
CA LYS A 317 2.97 -29.29 -16.68
C LYS A 317 3.75 -30.04 -15.60
N ASN A 318 3.94 -29.41 -14.44
CA ASN A 318 4.60 -30.01 -13.28
C ASN A 318 4.18 -29.29 -11.98
N ILE A 319 4.19 -30.01 -10.86
CA ILE A 319 3.99 -29.42 -9.54
C ILE A 319 5.23 -29.70 -8.69
N TRP A 320 5.90 -28.64 -8.25
CA TRP A 320 7.14 -28.68 -7.51
C TRP A 320 6.87 -28.50 -6.02
N SER A 321 7.35 -29.42 -5.19
CA SER A 321 7.12 -29.41 -3.74
C SER A 321 8.21 -30.15 -2.97
N THR A 322 8.33 -29.87 -1.66
CA THR A 322 9.11 -30.70 -0.73
C THR A 322 8.35 -31.95 -0.30
N ALA A 323 7.02 -31.96 -0.43
CA ALA A 323 6.15 -33.09 -0.15
C ALA A 323 5.90 -33.95 -1.39
N GLN A 324 5.52 -35.21 -1.17
CA GLN A 324 5.02 -36.06 -2.25
C GLN A 324 3.66 -35.57 -2.73
N ILE A 325 3.46 -35.57 -4.04
CA ILE A 325 2.18 -35.20 -4.65
C ILE A 325 1.68 -36.41 -5.44
N LYS A 326 0.42 -36.76 -5.20
CA LYS A 326 -0.29 -37.80 -5.93
C LYS A 326 -1.47 -37.20 -6.66
N LYS A 327 -1.48 -37.33 -7.97
CA LYS A 327 -2.64 -36.99 -8.79
C LYS A 327 -3.83 -37.91 -8.46
N THR A 328 -4.97 -37.32 -8.16
CA THR A 328 -6.21 -38.07 -7.82
C THR A 328 -7.17 -38.10 -8.99
N SER A 329 -7.24 -37.02 -9.76
CA SER A 329 -8.06 -36.90 -10.97
C SER A 329 -7.54 -35.78 -11.88
N SER A 330 -7.85 -35.84 -13.17
CA SER A 330 -7.66 -34.73 -14.10
C SER A 330 -8.71 -34.71 -15.19
N ASP A 331 -8.95 -33.51 -15.70
CA ASP A 331 -9.72 -33.26 -16.90
C ASP A 331 -8.93 -32.34 -17.85
N ASN A 332 -9.55 -31.86 -18.93
CA ASN A 332 -8.92 -30.96 -19.89
C ASN A 332 -8.79 -29.51 -19.37
N ASP A 333 -9.35 -29.20 -18.19
CA ASP A 333 -9.38 -27.88 -17.59
C ASP A 333 -8.56 -27.83 -16.28
N GLY A 334 -7.87 -28.92 -15.91
CA GLY A 334 -7.04 -28.98 -14.70
C GLY A 334 -6.99 -30.36 -14.05
N GLY A 335 -6.92 -30.37 -12.71
CA GLY A 335 -6.89 -31.61 -11.95
C GLY A 335 -6.88 -31.43 -10.44
N ALA A 336 -7.09 -32.54 -9.73
CA ALA A 336 -7.02 -32.63 -8.29
C ALA A 336 -5.84 -33.51 -7.86
N TYR A 337 -5.23 -33.12 -6.74
CA TYR A 337 -4.00 -33.67 -6.23
C TYR A 337 -4.06 -33.79 -4.70
N LEU A 338 -3.42 -34.83 -4.19
CA LEU A 338 -3.15 -35.01 -2.78
C LEU A 338 -1.68 -34.71 -2.52
N VAL A 339 -1.43 -33.66 -1.73
CA VAL A 339 -0.10 -33.26 -1.24
C VAL A 339 0.07 -33.82 0.16
N ASP A 340 1.13 -34.60 0.36
CA ASP A 340 1.45 -35.26 1.64
C ASP A 340 2.01 -34.26 2.67
N CYS A 341 1.12 -33.51 3.31
CA CYS A 341 1.45 -32.56 4.36
C CYS A 341 1.61 -33.29 5.71
N ALA A 342 2.58 -32.86 6.52
CA ALA A 342 2.66 -33.31 7.91
C ALA A 342 1.35 -32.99 8.66
N LEU A 343 0.99 -33.79 9.66
CA LEU A 343 -0.26 -33.62 10.41
C LEU A 343 -0.37 -32.20 10.99
N GLY A 344 -1.41 -31.46 10.60
CA GLY A 344 -1.61 -30.06 10.99
C GLY A 344 -0.63 -29.05 10.36
N GLY A 345 0.21 -29.48 9.41
CA GLY A 345 1.19 -28.65 8.73
C GLY A 345 0.69 -28.05 7.41
N ALA A 346 1.58 -27.30 6.75
CA ALA A 346 1.36 -26.71 5.43
C ALA A 346 2.63 -26.79 4.57
N VAL A 347 2.47 -26.85 3.25
CA VAL A 347 3.56 -27.02 2.29
C VAL A 347 3.47 -25.98 1.18
N GLN A 348 4.59 -25.34 0.87
CA GLN A 348 4.74 -24.44 -0.28
C GLN A 348 4.87 -25.25 -1.58
N ILE A 349 4.15 -24.85 -2.62
CA ILE A 349 4.25 -25.45 -3.96
C ILE A 349 4.50 -24.39 -5.03
N LEU A 350 5.11 -24.82 -6.15
CA LEU A 350 5.11 -24.09 -7.42
C LEU A 350 4.46 -24.94 -8.50
N VAL A 351 3.53 -24.35 -9.24
CA VAL A 351 2.83 -24.98 -10.36
C VAL A 351 3.40 -24.42 -11.66
N GLU A 352 4.05 -25.27 -12.43
CA GLU A 352 4.59 -24.95 -13.76
C GLU A 352 3.51 -25.17 -14.83
N PHE A 353 3.30 -24.19 -15.69
CA PHE A 353 2.40 -24.29 -16.84
C PHE A 353 3.18 -24.33 -18.17
N ASP A 354 2.49 -24.68 -19.26
CA ASP A 354 3.11 -24.86 -20.59
C ASP A 354 3.72 -23.58 -21.19
N ASP A 355 3.26 -22.41 -20.77
CA ASP A 355 3.78 -21.11 -21.19
C ASP A 355 4.91 -20.58 -20.31
N ALA A 356 5.56 -21.48 -19.55
CA ALA A 356 6.70 -21.20 -18.67
C ALA A 356 6.39 -20.24 -17.50
N VAL A 357 5.11 -20.02 -17.19
CA VAL A 357 4.66 -19.34 -15.97
C VAL A 357 4.65 -20.30 -14.80
N PHE A 358 5.14 -19.83 -13.65
CA PHE A 358 5.10 -20.58 -12.39
C PHE A 358 4.22 -19.86 -11.37
N ALA A 359 3.15 -20.51 -10.92
CA ALA A 359 2.26 -20.02 -9.87
C ALA A 359 2.66 -20.58 -8.50
N SER A 360 2.71 -19.73 -7.47
CA SER A 360 2.96 -20.17 -6.10
C SER A 360 1.66 -20.31 -5.30
N ALA A 361 1.58 -21.35 -4.47
CA ALA A 361 0.51 -21.51 -3.48
C ALA A 361 0.99 -22.29 -2.26
N VAL A 362 0.18 -22.29 -1.21
CA VAL A 362 0.39 -23.13 -0.02
C VAL A 362 -0.76 -24.13 0.12
N VAL A 363 -0.42 -25.37 0.45
CA VAL A 363 -1.36 -26.47 0.67
C VAL A 363 -1.34 -26.86 2.13
N TYR A 364 -2.49 -26.82 2.79
CA TYR A 364 -2.66 -27.23 4.19
C TYR A 364 -3.13 -28.68 4.27
N GLU A 365 -2.76 -29.38 5.34
CA GLU A 365 -3.22 -30.77 5.55
C GLU A 365 -4.75 -30.88 5.65
N ARG A 366 -5.41 -29.90 6.29
CA ARG A 366 -6.85 -29.94 6.61
C ARG A 366 -7.72 -29.03 5.76
N LEU A 367 -7.16 -28.37 4.75
CA LEU A 367 -7.90 -27.47 3.88
C LEU A 367 -7.66 -27.86 2.43
N THR A 368 -8.61 -27.54 1.57
CA THR A 368 -8.42 -27.67 0.13
C THR A 368 -7.93 -26.36 -0.43
N THR A 369 -6.75 -26.36 -1.05
CA THR A 369 -6.25 -25.24 -1.83
C THR A 369 -6.82 -25.29 -3.24
N LEU A 370 -7.58 -24.27 -3.61
CA LEU A 370 -8.15 -24.09 -4.94
C LEU A 370 -7.33 -23.05 -5.68
N MET A 371 -6.68 -23.45 -6.77
CA MET A 371 -5.99 -22.55 -7.70
C MET A 371 -6.77 -22.49 -9.01
N SER A 372 -6.93 -21.29 -9.54
CA SER A 372 -7.43 -21.09 -10.90
C SER A 372 -6.44 -20.29 -11.72
N ARG A 373 -6.36 -20.63 -12.99
CA ARG A 373 -5.71 -19.82 -14.01
C ARG A 373 -6.69 -19.52 -15.12
N ASP A 374 -6.96 -18.26 -15.41
CA ASP A 374 -7.88 -17.91 -16.49
C ASP A 374 -7.21 -17.82 -17.86
N LYS A 375 -8.00 -17.57 -18.91
CA LYS A 375 -7.50 -17.43 -20.29
C LYS A 375 -6.65 -16.18 -20.51
N GLY A 376 -6.77 -15.17 -19.66
CA GLY A 376 -5.93 -13.97 -19.65
C GLY A 376 -4.57 -14.23 -19.00
N GLY A 377 -4.39 -15.38 -18.36
CA GLY A 377 -3.18 -15.75 -17.66
C GLY A 377 -3.20 -15.37 -16.18
N ASP A 378 -4.31 -14.82 -15.67
CA ASP A 378 -4.45 -14.41 -14.27
C ASP A 378 -4.47 -15.64 -13.36
N ILE A 379 -3.68 -15.56 -12.29
CA ILE A 379 -3.54 -16.60 -11.28
C ILE A 379 -4.21 -16.14 -10.00
N SER A 380 -5.10 -16.97 -9.45
CA SER A 380 -5.66 -16.77 -8.12
C SER A 380 -5.71 -18.09 -7.36
N TRP A 381 -5.58 -18.04 -6.04
CA TRP A 381 -5.77 -19.21 -5.20
C TRP A 381 -6.33 -18.86 -3.82
N SER A 382 -6.87 -19.87 -3.15
CA SER A 382 -7.32 -19.76 -1.76
C SER A 382 -7.41 -21.12 -1.08
N CYS A 383 -7.58 -21.12 0.24
CA CYS A 383 -7.84 -22.32 1.02
C CYS A 383 -9.28 -22.32 1.52
N VAL A 384 -9.93 -23.47 1.45
CA VAL A 384 -11.30 -23.64 1.94
C VAL A 384 -11.40 -24.87 2.83
N SER A 385 -12.19 -24.73 3.91
CA SER A 385 -12.70 -25.88 4.67
C SER A 385 -14.03 -26.35 4.05
N GLU A 386 -14.45 -27.58 4.32
CA GLU A 386 -15.65 -28.24 3.76
C GLU A 386 -17.02 -27.58 4.06
N PHE A 387 -17.05 -26.35 4.61
CA PHE A 387 -18.29 -25.69 5.02
C PHE A 387 -19.07 -25.03 3.85
N PRO A 388 -20.37 -25.35 3.65
CA PRO A 388 -21.23 -24.67 2.69
C PRO A 388 -21.51 -23.21 3.08
N GLY A 389 -21.60 -22.30 2.10
CA GLY A 389 -21.94 -20.88 2.30
C GLY A 389 -20.80 -19.88 2.07
N PHE A 390 -19.61 -20.36 1.70
CA PHE A 390 -18.40 -19.55 1.62
C PHE A 390 -18.36 -18.59 0.40
N GLU A 391 -19.19 -18.82 -0.64
CA GLU A 391 -19.21 -18.05 -1.91
C GLU A 391 -19.45 -16.52 -1.75
N GLU A 392 -20.25 -16.10 -0.76
CA GLU A 392 -20.49 -14.67 -0.51
C GLU A 392 -19.26 -13.98 0.11
N LEU A 393 -18.61 -14.66 1.05
CA LEU A 393 -17.42 -14.18 1.77
C LEU A 393 -16.21 -14.01 0.83
N TRP A 394 -16.09 -14.86 -0.20
CA TRP A 394 -15.10 -14.70 -1.27
C TRP A 394 -15.29 -13.42 -2.06
N GLY A 395 -16.54 -13.08 -2.40
CA GLY A 395 -16.85 -11.86 -3.14
C GLY A 395 -16.44 -10.61 -2.36
N GLU A 396 -16.59 -10.64 -1.03
CA GLU A 396 -16.17 -9.55 -0.14
C GLU A 396 -14.66 -9.51 0.05
N SER A 397 -14.00 -10.65 0.17
CA SER A 397 -12.54 -10.72 0.30
C SER A 397 -11.83 -10.27 -0.97
N PHE A 398 -12.26 -10.72 -2.15
CA PHE A 398 -11.74 -10.20 -3.41
C PHE A 398 -12.09 -8.73 -3.63
N ARG A 399 -13.27 -8.28 -3.20
CA ARG A 399 -13.63 -6.85 -3.23
C ARG A 399 -12.79 -6.05 -2.25
N ALA A 400 -12.43 -6.59 -1.09
CA ALA A 400 -11.59 -5.94 -0.10
C ALA A 400 -10.13 -5.89 -0.58
N ILE A 401 -9.58 -6.96 -1.14
CA ILE A 401 -8.26 -6.91 -1.77
C ILE A 401 -8.32 -5.98 -2.99
N LYS A 402 -9.38 -6.02 -3.80
CA LYS A 402 -9.54 -5.08 -4.91
C LYS A 402 -9.68 -3.66 -4.41
N ASN A 403 -10.38 -3.40 -3.31
CA ASN A 403 -10.57 -2.07 -2.74
C ASN A 403 -9.32 -1.57 -2.03
N LEU A 404 -8.56 -2.46 -1.38
CA LEU A 404 -7.20 -2.20 -0.89
C LEU A 404 -6.29 -1.89 -2.07
N GLN A 405 -6.34 -2.72 -3.11
CA GLN A 405 -5.56 -2.57 -4.34
C GLN A 405 -5.98 -1.39 -5.20
N THR A 406 -7.21 -0.92 -4.99
CA THR A 406 -7.75 0.26 -5.66
C THR A 406 -7.85 1.44 -4.69
N GLY A 407 -7.25 1.32 -3.50
CA GLY A 407 -7.27 2.24 -2.36
C GLY A 407 -8.61 2.92 -2.05
N ASN A 408 -9.73 2.28 -2.40
CA ASN A 408 -11.08 2.78 -2.14
C ASN A 408 -11.51 2.62 -0.67
N LEU A 409 -10.57 2.52 0.27
CA LEU A 409 -10.82 2.25 1.69
C LEU A 409 -10.24 3.37 2.56
N SER A 410 -11.10 4.10 3.27
CA SER A 410 -10.65 5.03 4.32
C SER A 410 -10.12 4.24 5.54
N ALA A 411 -9.25 4.84 6.36
CA ALA A 411 -8.70 4.19 7.56
C ALA A 411 -9.77 3.55 8.47
N ASP A 412 -10.89 4.24 8.70
CA ASP A 412 -12.03 3.69 9.48
C ASP A 412 -12.68 2.46 8.81
N GLN A 413 -12.71 2.41 7.48
CA GLN A 413 -13.23 1.26 6.74
C GLN A 413 -12.22 0.10 6.75
N VAL A 414 -10.92 0.39 6.83
CA VAL A 414 -9.87 -0.62 6.88
C VAL A 414 -9.95 -1.42 8.17
N ASP A 415 -10.17 -0.79 9.32
CA ASP A 415 -10.30 -1.51 10.60
C ASP A 415 -11.55 -2.43 10.65
N ASP A 416 -12.69 -1.96 10.14
CA ASP A 416 -13.93 -2.75 10.06
C ASP A 416 -13.76 -3.94 9.09
N ILE A 417 -13.16 -3.69 7.92
CA ILE A 417 -12.93 -4.73 6.90
C ILE A 417 -11.87 -5.72 7.38
N ALA A 418 -10.76 -5.26 7.95
CA ALA A 418 -9.70 -6.10 8.48
C ALA A 418 -10.23 -7.00 9.59
N THR A 419 -11.05 -6.45 10.48
CA THR A 419 -11.71 -7.22 11.55
C THR A 419 -12.64 -8.27 10.94
N HIS A 420 -13.50 -7.90 9.99
CA HIS A 420 -14.42 -8.85 9.37
C HIS A 420 -13.69 -9.99 8.63
N ILE A 421 -12.67 -9.67 7.84
CA ILE A 421 -11.86 -10.66 7.12
C ILE A 421 -11.08 -11.56 8.09
N ARG A 422 -10.52 -10.98 9.16
CA ARG A 422 -9.75 -11.69 10.18
C ARG A 422 -10.60 -12.69 10.97
N GLU A 423 -11.91 -12.52 11.04
CA GLU A 423 -12.82 -13.46 11.71
C GLU A 423 -12.72 -14.85 11.08
N PHE A 424 -12.63 -14.93 9.75
CA PHE A 424 -12.63 -16.18 8.98
C PHE A 424 -11.24 -16.73 8.67
N LYS A 425 -10.17 -16.12 9.20
CA LYS A 425 -8.77 -16.49 8.94
C LYS A 425 -8.43 -17.96 9.23
N HIS A 426 -9.14 -18.59 10.15
CA HIS A 426 -8.92 -19.99 10.52
C HIS A 426 -9.57 -20.96 9.54
N VAL A 427 -10.63 -20.51 8.86
CA VAL A 427 -11.34 -21.23 7.81
C VAL A 427 -10.59 -21.08 6.48
N ASN A 428 -10.07 -19.88 6.22
CA ASN A 428 -9.28 -19.56 5.05
C ASN A 428 -8.07 -18.68 5.43
N PRO A 429 -6.87 -19.28 5.53
CA PRO A 429 -5.65 -18.56 5.84
C PRO A 429 -5.25 -17.46 4.85
N THR A 430 -5.74 -17.46 3.60
CA THR A 430 -5.46 -16.33 2.70
C THR A 430 -6.08 -15.03 3.22
N LEU A 431 -7.20 -15.11 3.95
CA LEU A 431 -7.81 -13.96 4.63
C LEU A 431 -6.93 -13.42 5.74
N GLY A 432 -6.19 -14.29 6.45
CA GLY A 432 -5.19 -13.86 7.43
C GLY A 432 -4.04 -13.11 6.77
N ALA A 433 -3.54 -13.60 5.63
CA ALA A 433 -2.52 -12.90 4.86
C ALA A 433 -3.03 -11.52 4.37
N ILE A 434 -4.25 -11.44 3.83
CA ILE A 434 -4.83 -10.17 3.37
C ILE A 434 -5.05 -9.20 4.52
N ALA A 435 -5.55 -9.68 5.66
CA ALA A 435 -5.76 -8.86 6.84
C ALA A 435 -4.45 -8.26 7.38
N SER A 436 -3.30 -8.93 7.22
CA SER A 436 -2.02 -8.32 7.65
C SER A 436 -1.64 -7.10 6.81
N TYR A 437 -1.94 -7.09 5.51
CA TYR A 437 -1.74 -5.89 4.68
C TYR A 437 -2.67 -4.75 5.08
N LEU A 438 -3.93 -5.06 5.42
CA LEU A 438 -4.87 -4.04 5.90
C LEU A 438 -4.41 -3.41 7.22
N TYR A 439 -3.91 -4.21 8.16
CA TYR A 439 -3.38 -3.67 9.42
C TYR A 439 -2.04 -2.93 9.23
N ASP A 440 -1.17 -3.35 8.32
CA ASP A 440 0.05 -2.61 7.99
C ASP A 440 -0.27 -1.25 7.35
N TYR A 441 -1.29 -1.19 6.49
CA TYR A 441 -1.78 0.05 5.90
C TYR A 441 -2.16 1.11 6.94
N THR A 442 -2.78 0.71 8.06
CA THR A 442 -3.11 1.61 9.19
C THR A 442 -2.00 1.73 10.23
N GLY A 443 -0.86 1.04 10.05
CA GLY A 443 0.26 1.02 11.00
C GLY A 443 0.00 0.20 12.26
N ASP A 444 -1.04 -0.65 12.27
CA ASP A 444 -1.49 -1.44 13.40
C ASP A 444 -0.78 -2.81 13.49
N MET A 445 0.52 -2.73 13.69
CA MET A 445 1.41 -3.89 13.86
C MET A 445 0.99 -4.84 14.98
N ASP A 446 0.42 -4.29 16.06
CA ASP A 446 -0.02 -5.08 17.20
C ASP A 446 -1.20 -6.00 16.83
N SER A 447 -2.09 -5.60 15.91
CA SER A 447 -3.13 -6.49 15.39
C SER A 447 -2.58 -7.65 14.57
N ILE A 448 -1.52 -7.43 13.78
CA ILE A 448 -0.84 -8.50 13.02
C ILE A 448 -0.25 -9.51 14.00
N ARG A 449 0.43 -9.04 15.06
CA ARG A 449 1.02 -9.89 16.10
C ARG A 449 -0.04 -10.66 16.91
N ARG A 450 -1.14 -10.02 17.29
CA ARG A 450 -2.28 -10.71 17.93
C ARG A 450 -2.87 -11.76 16.99
N MET A 451 -2.96 -11.47 15.69
CA MET A 451 -3.44 -12.44 14.70
C MET A 451 -2.51 -13.67 14.63
N ALA A 452 -1.19 -13.46 14.59
CA ALA A 452 -0.21 -14.53 14.66
C ALA A 452 -0.35 -15.37 15.95
N TYR A 453 -0.59 -14.74 17.10
CA TYR A 453 -0.84 -15.44 18.37
C TYR A 453 -2.03 -16.41 18.25
N PHE A 454 -3.13 -16.02 17.61
CA PHE A 454 -4.28 -16.91 17.47
C PHE A 454 -4.02 -18.08 16.52
N TYR A 455 -3.20 -17.92 15.49
CA TYR A 455 -2.72 -19.06 14.69
C TYR A 455 -1.97 -20.07 15.58
N CYS A 456 -1.04 -19.59 16.42
CA CYS A 456 -0.34 -20.44 17.38
C CYS A 456 -1.30 -21.10 18.40
N TYR A 457 -2.23 -20.32 18.96
CA TYR A 457 -3.19 -20.81 19.96
C TYR A 457 -4.08 -21.93 19.42
N HIS A 458 -4.46 -21.86 18.15
CA HIS A 458 -5.27 -22.89 17.49
C HIS A 458 -4.43 -24.02 16.86
N GLY A 459 -3.11 -23.98 16.98
CA GLY A 459 -2.21 -24.97 16.38
C GLY A 459 -2.28 -25.00 14.84
N GLN A 460 -2.58 -23.85 14.22
CA GLN A 460 -2.66 -23.71 12.77
C GLN A 460 -1.42 -22.96 12.26
N PRO A 461 -0.74 -23.46 11.21
CA PRO A 461 0.36 -22.74 10.59
C PRO A 461 -0.08 -21.35 10.11
N MET A 462 0.64 -20.30 10.51
CA MET A 462 0.30 -18.92 10.14
C MET A 462 0.82 -18.58 8.75
N PRO A 463 0.12 -17.79 7.92
CA PRO A 463 0.65 -17.38 6.63
C PRO A 463 2.02 -16.70 6.74
N PHE A 464 2.89 -16.93 5.75
CA PHE A 464 4.22 -16.30 5.70
C PHE A 464 4.11 -14.78 5.84
N ASP A 465 3.18 -14.15 5.11
CA ASP A 465 2.93 -12.71 5.12
C ASP A 465 2.58 -12.20 6.52
N VAL A 466 1.82 -12.96 7.32
CA VAL A 466 1.50 -12.60 8.70
C VAL A 466 2.74 -12.63 9.59
N ALA A 467 3.58 -13.66 9.42
CA ALA A 467 4.81 -13.79 10.19
C ALA A 467 5.83 -12.69 9.84
N PHE A 468 5.97 -12.44 8.54
CA PHE A 468 6.89 -11.46 7.98
C PHE A 468 6.46 -10.05 8.38
N MET A 469 5.26 -9.63 7.98
CA MET A 469 4.74 -8.29 8.28
C MET A 469 4.49 -8.05 9.76
N GLY A 470 4.42 -9.09 10.59
CA GLY A 470 4.37 -8.95 12.06
C GLY A 470 5.72 -8.63 12.71
N LEU A 471 6.79 -8.58 11.92
CA LEU A 471 8.18 -8.51 12.35
C LEU A 471 8.52 -9.61 13.37
N LEU A 472 8.06 -10.83 13.08
CA LEU A 472 8.31 -11.97 13.95
C LEU A 472 9.71 -12.55 13.67
N SER A 473 10.35 -13.08 14.71
CA SER A 473 11.63 -13.79 14.52
C SER A 473 11.36 -15.15 13.88
N ILE A 474 11.66 -15.27 12.59
CA ILE A 474 11.50 -16.49 11.80
C ILE A 474 12.77 -17.35 11.90
N LYS A 475 12.59 -18.65 12.11
CA LYS A 475 13.65 -19.67 12.19
C LYS A 475 13.32 -20.83 11.26
N PHE A 476 14.29 -21.20 10.43
CA PHE A 476 14.22 -22.40 9.60
C PHE A 476 14.71 -23.60 10.39
N ILE A 477 13.84 -24.59 10.59
CA ILE A 477 14.13 -25.85 11.26
C ILE A 477 14.25 -26.95 10.20
N GLY A 478 15.48 -27.28 9.82
CA GLY A 478 15.73 -28.21 8.72
C GLY A 478 15.40 -27.57 7.36
N GLN A 479 14.97 -28.39 6.39
CA GLN A 479 14.77 -27.94 5.00
C GLN A 479 13.33 -27.52 4.65
N SER A 480 12.35 -27.81 5.50
CA SER A 480 10.93 -27.69 5.13
C SER A 480 10.03 -27.10 6.22
N ARG A 481 10.55 -26.84 7.41
CA ARG A 481 9.75 -26.33 8.54
C ARG A 481 10.23 -24.95 8.94
N THR A 482 9.31 -24.02 8.98
CA THR A 482 9.56 -22.63 9.37
C THR A 482 8.75 -22.34 10.64
N VAL A 483 9.37 -21.72 11.64
CA VAL A 483 8.73 -21.38 12.93
C VAL A 483 8.96 -19.91 13.23
N ALA A 484 7.95 -19.23 13.76
CA ALA A 484 8.04 -17.83 14.18
C ALA A 484 7.76 -17.68 15.67
N ASP A 485 8.57 -16.86 16.34
CA ASP A 485 8.34 -16.46 17.73
C ASP A 485 7.41 -15.22 17.77
N VAL A 486 6.25 -15.37 18.42
CA VAL A 486 5.24 -14.31 18.57
C VAL A 486 5.45 -13.59 19.92
N PRO A 487 5.70 -12.28 19.95
CA PRO A 487 5.85 -11.53 21.20
C PRO A 487 4.52 -11.38 21.96
N SER A 488 4.58 -11.07 23.24
CA SER A 488 3.40 -10.62 23.99
C SER A 488 2.97 -9.24 23.51
N VAL A 489 1.65 -9.01 23.43
CA VAL A 489 1.07 -7.73 23.02
C VAL A 489 0.12 -7.25 24.13
N PRO A 490 0.25 -6.02 24.66
CA PRO A 490 -0.63 -5.50 25.71
C PRO A 490 -2.07 -5.32 25.19
N ALA A 491 -3.04 -5.15 26.08
CA ALA A 491 -4.40 -4.79 25.66
C ALA A 491 -4.42 -3.37 25.06
N ARG A 492 -5.31 -3.13 24.09
CA ARG A 492 -5.54 -1.78 23.56
C ARG A 492 -6.13 -0.86 24.65
N PRO A 493 -5.79 0.44 24.65
CA PRO A 493 -6.45 1.42 25.50
C PRO A 493 -7.96 1.49 25.21
N GLN A 494 -8.77 1.67 26.24
CA GLN A 494 -10.21 1.87 26.08
C GLN A 494 -10.50 3.15 25.29
N SER A 495 -11.34 3.06 24.27
CA SER A 495 -11.82 4.18 23.47
C SER A 495 -13.12 3.81 22.77
N PRO A 496 -14.00 4.77 22.42
CA PRO A 496 -15.24 4.48 21.70
C PRO A 496 -15.04 3.77 20.34
N ALA A 497 -13.87 3.91 19.73
CA ALA A 497 -13.49 3.17 18.53
C ALA A 497 -13.12 1.72 18.86
N ASN A 498 -12.29 1.51 19.89
CA ASN A 498 -11.87 0.17 20.31
C ASN A 498 -12.99 -0.65 20.97
N ASP A 499 -13.95 0.00 21.63
CA ASP A 499 -15.08 -0.67 22.31
C ASP A 499 -16.05 -1.35 21.32
N LYS A 500 -15.98 -0.98 20.03
CA LYS A 500 -16.75 -1.63 18.95
C LYS A 500 -16.04 -2.86 18.38
N LEU A 501 -14.73 -2.98 18.60
CA LEU A 501 -13.92 -4.05 18.04
C LEU A 501 -14.04 -5.32 18.90
N PRO A 502 -14.02 -6.52 18.30
CA PRO A 502 -14.06 -7.77 19.04
C PRO A 502 -12.89 -7.93 20.00
N ASP A 503 -13.12 -8.62 21.12
CA ASP A 503 -12.11 -8.87 22.15
C ASP A 503 -10.80 -9.45 21.62
N TRP A 504 -10.84 -10.28 20.58
CA TRP A 504 -9.64 -10.88 20.00
C TRP A 504 -8.78 -9.89 19.19
N VAL A 505 -9.27 -8.69 18.89
CA VAL A 505 -8.50 -7.56 18.35
C VAL A 505 -7.87 -6.74 19.48
N THR A 506 -8.58 -6.58 20.59
CA THR A 506 -8.27 -5.58 21.62
C THR A 506 -7.58 -6.16 22.86
N LYS A 507 -7.78 -7.43 23.18
CA LYS A 507 -7.24 -8.06 24.39
C LYS A 507 -5.74 -8.28 24.32
N GLU A 508 -5.13 -8.42 25.50
CA GLU A 508 -3.74 -8.81 25.61
C GLU A 508 -3.49 -10.24 25.09
N THR A 509 -2.32 -10.46 24.51
CA THR A 509 -1.86 -11.78 24.08
C THR A 509 -0.51 -12.10 24.70
N MET A 510 -0.31 -13.36 25.08
CA MET A 510 0.95 -13.82 25.65
C MET A 510 1.98 -14.14 24.57
N LYS A 511 3.25 -14.26 24.97
CA LYS A 511 4.30 -14.78 24.09
C LYS A 511 3.95 -16.20 23.65
N SER A 512 4.16 -16.51 22.38
CA SER A 512 3.90 -17.83 21.80
C SER A 512 4.93 -18.17 20.71
N SER A 513 4.86 -19.37 20.15
CA SER A 513 5.67 -19.80 19.00
C SER A 513 4.85 -20.78 18.17
N GLY A 514 4.93 -20.68 16.84
CA GLY A 514 4.13 -21.53 15.94
C GLY A 514 4.72 -21.66 14.55
N GLU A 515 4.20 -22.61 13.79
CA GLU A 515 4.64 -22.86 12.43
C GLU A 515 4.21 -21.74 11.47
N VAL A 516 5.07 -21.47 10.50
CA VAL A 516 4.81 -20.58 9.38
C VAL A 516 4.49 -21.44 8.16
N ALA A 517 3.37 -21.13 7.53
CA ALA A 517 2.86 -21.75 6.33
C ALA A 517 3.50 -21.10 5.11
N GLY A 518 4.41 -21.81 4.48
CA GLY A 518 5.12 -21.35 3.30
C GLY A 518 6.56 -20.91 3.58
N LEU A 519 7.28 -20.63 2.50
CA LEU A 519 8.71 -20.34 2.51
C LEU A 519 9.01 -18.90 2.05
N TRP A 520 8.04 -18.25 1.43
CA TRP A 520 8.15 -16.90 0.86
C TRP A 520 6.77 -16.23 0.81
N PRO A 521 6.68 -14.92 0.51
CA PRO A 521 5.42 -14.20 0.51
C PRO A 521 4.39 -14.80 -0.43
N TRP A 522 3.15 -14.91 0.02
CA TRP A 522 2.05 -15.47 -0.75
C TRP A 522 1.52 -14.47 -1.77
N LEU A 523 1.43 -13.21 -1.36
CA LEU A 523 1.02 -12.10 -2.20
C LEU A 523 2.24 -11.43 -2.82
N ARG A 524 2.11 -10.97 -4.07
CA ARG A 524 3.21 -10.25 -4.77
C ARG A 524 3.67 -9.04 -3.96
N GLN A 525 2.74 -8.36 -3.29
CA GLN A 525 3.00 -7.18 -2.46
C GLN A 525 4.02 -7.46 -1.34
N GLY A 526 4.04 -8.67 -0.79
CA GLY A 526 4.95 -9.04 0.30
C GLY A 526 6.42 -9.07 -0.10
N TRP A 527 6.71 -9.20 -1.40
CA TRP A 527 8.09 -9.15 -1.90
C TRP A 527 8.71 -7.77 -1.82
N GLN A 528 7.90 -6.71 -1.75
CA GLN A 528 8.40 -5.34 -1.57
C GLN A 528 9.05 -5.15 -0.19
N PHE A 529 8.56 -5.89 0.81
CA PHE A 529 9.15 -5.89 2.14
C PHE A 529 10.48 -6.67 2.21
N MET A 530 10.82 -7.42 1.15
CA MET A 530 12.10 -8.15 1.06
C MET A 530 13.24 -7.31 0.49
N GLU A 531 12.95 -6.17 -0.14
CA GLU A 531 13.98 -5.33 -0.76
C GLU A 531 14.83 -4.61 0.30
N ASP A 532 14.18 -4.15 1.38
CA ASP A 532 14.78 -3.54 2.56
C ASP A 532 14.21 -4.16 3.86
N PRO A 533 14.67 -5.35 4.24
CA PRO A 533 14.15 -6.07 5.40
C PRO A 533 14.56 -5.41 6.72
N GLU A 534 13.66 -5.46 7.72
CA GLU A 534 14.03 -5.17 9.11
C GLU A 534 15.02 -6.23 9.66
N PRO A 535 15.75 -5.96 10.75
CA PRO A 535 16.71 -6.93 11.31
C PRO A 535 16.11 -8.32 11.61
N GLN A 536 14.82 -8.37 11.95
CA GLN A 536 14.09 -9.62 12.19
C GLN A 536 13.78 -10.39 10.89
N GLU A 537 13.77 -9.69 9.75
CA GLU A 537 13.43 -10.16 8.42
C GLU A 537 14.67 -10.44 7.55
N GLU A 538 15.84 -9.86 7.88
CA GLU A 538 17.07 -9.90 7.08
C GLU A 538 17.43 -11.32 6.62
N MET A 539 17.39 -12.29 7.53
CA MET A 539 17.71 -13.69 7.22
C MET A 539 16.75 -14.28 6.16
N ALA A 540 15.45 -13.98 6.24
CA ALA A 540 14.47 -14.50 5.29
C ALA A 540 14.55 -13.76 3.94
N ALA A 541 14.85 -12.46 3.97
CA ALA A 541 14.93 -11.63 2.78
C ALA A 541 16.22 -11.82 1.97
N GLU A 542 17.36 -11.99 2.61
CA GLU A 542 18.62 -12.35 1.94
C GLU A 542 18.47 -13.65 1.14
N GLU A 543 17.73 -14.61 1.69
CA GLU A 543 17.46 -15.88 1.01
C GLU A 543 16.58 -15.75 -0.24
N LEU A 544 15.85 -14.64 -0.41
CA LEU A 544 14.85 -14.48 -1.47
C LEU A 544 15.17 -13.35 -2.45
N ARG A 545 16.18 -12.51 -2.16
CA ARG A 545 16.52 -11.30 -2.92
C ARG A 545 16.77 -11.55 -4.41
N ASP A 546 17.41 -12.65 -4.79
CA ASP A 546 17.75 -12.93 -6.19
C ASP A 546 16.52 -13.23 -7.07
N VAL A 547 15.35 -13.45 -6.45
CA VAL A 547 14.12 -13.87 -7.13
C VAL A 547 13.22 -12.69 -7.50
N THR A 548 13.34 -11.55 -6.82
CA THR A 548 12.42 -10.39 -6.96
C THR A 548 12.32 -9.89 -8.40
N ASN A 549 13.44 -9.88 -9.14
CA ASN A 549 13.52 -9.44 -10.54
C ASN A 549 12.73 -10.33 -11.53
N PHE A 550 12.28 -11.50 -11.10
CA PHE A 550 11.59 -12.47 -11.94
C PHE A 550 10.10 -12.61 -11.61
N LEU A 551 9.58 -11.79 -10.70
CA LEU A 551 8.17 -11.80 -10.32
C LEU A 551 7.27 -11.29 -11.46
N LEU A 552 6.19 -12.00 -11.77
CA LEU A 552 5.18 -11.60 -12.74
C LEU A 552 4.12 -10.68 -12.12
N PRO A 553 3.51 -9.77 -12.90
CA PRO A 553 2.50 -8.81 -12.43
C PRO A 553 1.16 -9.52 -12.12
N SER A 554 1.12 -10.25 -11.00
CA SER A 554 -0.05 -10.96 -10.49
C SER A 554 -0.32 -10.58 -9.04
N GLN A 555 -1.55 -10.82 -8.57
CA GLN A 555 -1.94 -10.62 -7.17
C GLN A 555 -1.16 -11.55 -6.24
N PHE A 556 -1.06 -12.83 -6.62
CA PHE A 556 -0.31 -13.84 -5.90
C PHE A 556 1.08 -13.99 -6.50
N SER A 557 2.01 -14.47 -5.68
CA SER A 557 3.39 -14.71 -6.11
C SER A 557 3.41 -15.66 -7.31
N SER A 558 3.96 -15.16 -8.41
CA SER A 558 4.15 -15.90 -9.64
C SER A 558 5.43 -15.42 -10.32
N PHE A 559 6.06 -16.30 -11.08
CA PHE A 559 7.43 -16.11 -11.54
C PHE A 559 7.60 -16.50 -12.99
N LYS A 560 8.54 -15.81 -13.65
CA LYS A 560 9.20 -16.34 -14.84
C LYS A 560 9.98 -17.59 -14.47
N GLU A 561 10.28 -18.42 -15.47
CA GLU A 561 10.99 -19.68 -15.27
C GLU A 561 12.29 -19.49 -14.47
N GLU A 562 13.09 -18.47 -14.79
CA GLU A 562 14.38 -18.23 -14.14
C GLU A 562 14.24 -18.06 -12.63
N GLY A 563 13.30 -17.23 -12.18
CA GLY A 563 13.01 -17.01 -10.76
C GLY A 563 12.50 -18.28 -10.07
N ALA A 564 11.61 -19.02 -10.73
CA ALA A 564 11.09 -20.27 -10.19
C ALA A 564 12.19 -21.33 -10.05
N ARG A 565 13.13 -21.41 -10.99
CA ARG A 565 14.26 -22.35 -10.93
C ARG A 565 15.21 -22.02 -9.78
N ILE A 566 15.41 -20.75 -9.45
CA ILE A 566 16.16 -20.34 -8.24
C ILE A 566 15.48 -20.90 -6.99
N LEU A 567 14.17 -20.71 -6.85
CA LEU A 567 13.39 -21.24 -5.71
C LEU A 567 13.42 -22.78 -5.65
N ILE A 568 13.22 -23.45 -6.78
CA ILE A 568 13.26 -24.91 -6.87
C ILE A 568 14.60 -25.47 -6.38
N ASN A 569 15.71 -24.87 -6.83
CA ASN A 569 17.04 -25.31 -6.45
C ASN A 569 17.35 -25.00 -4.98
N LYS A 570 17.02 -23.78 -4.53
CA LYS A 570 17.29 -23.29 -3.17
C LYS A 570 16.54 -24.10 -2.12
N PHE A 571 15.27 -24.40 -2.36
CA PHE A 571 14.41 -25.13 -1.43
C PHE A 571 14.28 -26.63 -1.74
N HIS A 572 15.12 -27.14 -2.66
CA HIS A 572 15.18 -28.54 -3.05
C HIS A 572 13.81 -29.15 -3.45
N LEU A 573 13.00 -28.37 -4.16
CA LEU A 573 11.68 -28.81 -4.60
C LEU A 573 11.81 -29.90 -5.67
N LYS A 574 10.96 -30.93 -5.57
CA LYS A 574 10.92 -32.03 -6.53
C LYS A 574 9.66 -31.93 -7.38
N GLY A 575 9.83 -32.06 -8.68
CA GLY A 575 8.71 -32.10 -9.62
C GLY A 575 7.93 -33.41 -9.50
N SER A 576 6.61 -33.31 -9.51
CA SER A 576 5.63 -34.40 -9.49
C SER A 576 4.50 -34.08 -10.47
N ILE A 577 3.94 -35.11 -11.11
CA ILE A 577 2.80 -34.99 -12.04
C ILE A 577 1.66 -35.91 -11.61
#